data_AF-B8M267-F1
#
_entry.id   AF-B8M267-F1
#
_cell.length_a   1.000
_cell.length_b   1.000
_cell.length_c   1.000
_cell.angle_alpha   90.00
_cell.angle_beta   90.00
_cell.angle_gamma   90.00
#
_symmetry.space_group_name_H-M   'P 1'
#
loop_
_entity.id
_entity.type
_entity.pdbx_description
1 polymer ?
#
loop_
_entity_poly.entity_id
_entity_poly.type
_entity_poly.pdbx_seq_one_letter_code
_entity_poly.pdbx_strand_id
1 'polypeptide(L)'
;MPSYMRPIIAALAAVPYTAAQTFTKCNPLNTTCPPDPGLANYTFHTDFTTGDSAFDYWNTTSGSVNSTQQGAAFVINKQGDSPTIQTDFYFFFGHVDVRMKVASGTGIISSIVFLSDDLDEIDWEGIGTYNYEIETNYFGKDNTTSYARATYPNVTTPCDEFHIYSIDWTHEQIQWFVDGDLKRTLAYEDALNGQNFPQTPMVLRLGIWAGGDPSAGEGTVEWAGGETDFSDAPFTMYVESVNITNYYPAESYTYGDTTGAYASIVKSNSSSTSNSSETASTKKNGTTTLDTNSASYTGSNTSSSAASANSSVATSTAGSVVAGLTMSPVAVMSAAVLYLFM
;
A
#
# COMPACT_ATOMS: atom_id res chain seq x y z
N MET A 1 12.92 -8.28 -30.00
CA MET A 1 13.74 -8.08 -28.78
C MET A 1 13.39 -9.21 -27.83
N PRO A 2 14.34 -10.08 -27.46
CA PRO A 2 13.99 -11.20 -26.58
C PRO A 2 13.78 -10.67 -25.15
N SER A 3 12.59 -10.96 -24.63
CA SER A 3 12.19 -10.73 -23.24
C SER A 3 13.03 -11.64 -22.34
N TYR A 4 13.92 -11.06 -21.52
CA TYR A 4 14.62 -11.79 -20.49
C TYR A 4 13.69 -12.01 -19.30
N MET A 5 12.96 -13.13 -19.30
CA MET A 5 12.37 -13.65 -18.06
C MET A 5 13.52 -14.08 -17.14
N ARG A 6 13.69 -13.40 -16.01
CA ARG A 6 14.56 -13.84 -14.91
C ARG A 6 13.86 -15.00 -14.18
N PRO A 7 14.45 -16.21 -14.11
CA PRO A 7 13.95 -17.24 -13.20
C PRO A 7 14.47 -16.92 -11.79
N ILE A 8 13.62 -16.40 -10.91
CA ILE A 8 13.94 -16.21 -9.49
C ILE A 8 13.60 -17.51 -8.78
N ILE A 9 14.61 -18.32 -8.48
CA ILE A 9 14.55 -19.32 -7.40
C ILE A 9 15.53 -18.83 -6.34
N ALA A 10 15.09 -17.86 -5.54
CA ALA A 10 15.82 -17.44 -4.35
C ALA A 10 15.36 -18.32 -3.18
N ALA A 11 16.25 -19.16 -2.67
CA ALA A 11 16.08 -19.78 -1.37
C ALA A 11 16.38 -18.71 -0.31
N LEU A 12 15.35 -17.95 0.08
CA LEU A 12 15.44 -16.92 1.11
C LEU A 12 15.70 -17.58 2.47
N ALA A 13 16.95 -17.54 2.93
CA ALA A 13 17.24 -17.69 4.36
C ALA A 13 16.82 -16.38 5.03
N ALA A 14 15.68 -16.39 5.72
CA ALA A 14 15.19 -15.25 6.50
C ALA A 14 16.20 -14.92 7.63
N VAL A 15 16.81 -13.74 7.55
CA VAL A 15 17.69 -13.15 8.57
C VAL A 15 16.94 -11.94 9.16
N PRO A 16 17.04 -11.66 10.48
CA PRO A 16 15.97 -11.09 11.30
C PRO A 16 15.76 -9.56 11.19
N TYR A 17 16.25 -8.89 10.15
CA TYR A 17 16.03 -7.44 10.02
C TYR A 17 14.60 -7.10 9.59
N THR A 18 13.90 -8.01 8.91
CA THR A 18 12.45 -7.92 8.69
C THR A 18 11.66 -8.04 10.00
N ALA A 19 12.20 -8.72 11.01
CA ALA A 19 11.52 -8.90 12.30
C ALA A 19 11.36 -7.59 13.09
N ALA A 20 12.07 -6.51 12.74
CA ALA A 20 11.84 -5.20 13.33
C ALA A 20 10.57 -4.52 12.76
N GLN A 21 10.23 -4.78 11.50
CA GLN A 21 9.05 -4.21 10.84
C GLN A 21 7.80 -5.05 11.05
N THR A 22 7.91 -6.39 11.06
CA THR A 22 6.76 -7.31 11.05
C THR A 22 6.77 -8.22 12.28
N PHE A 23 6.55 -7.62 13.45
CA PHE A 23 6.39 -8.37 14.71
C PHE A 23 5.12 -7.98 15.44
N THR A 24 4.60 -8.97 16.18
CA THR A 24 3.52 -8.83 17.16
C THR A 24 4.04 -9.12 18.57
N LYS A 25 3.49 -8.43 19.57
CA LYS A 25 3.76 -8.73 20.99
C LYS A 25 2.93 -9.91 21.50
N CYS A 26 1.77 -10.15 20.88
CA CYS A 26 0.86 -11.20 21.24
C CYS A 26 0.21 -11.74 19.97
N ASN A 27 0.53 -12.98 19.60
CA ASN A 27 -0.08 -13.60 18.42
C ASN A 27 -1.39 -14.33 18.82
N PRO A 28 -2.56 -13.88 18.35
CA PRO A 28 -3.86 -14.40 18.76
C PRO A 28 -4.16 -15.81 18.21
N LEU A 29 -3.37 -16.31 17.26
CA LEU A 29 -3.46 -17.71 16.81
C LEU A 29 -2.95 -18.70 17.86
N ASN A 30 -2.08 -18.23 18.77
CA ASN A 30 -1.39 -19.05 19.74
C ASN A 30 -1.89 -18.84 21.18
N THR A 31 -2.52 -17.70 21.47
CA THR A 31 -2.98 -17.33 22.80
C THR A 31 -4.15 -16.34 22.74
N THR A 32 -4.83 -16.11 23.86
CA THR A 32 -5.73 -14.97 24.00
C THR A 32 -4.92 -13.69 24.20
N CYS A 33 -5.19 -12.67 23.39
CA CYS A 33 -4.55 -11.36 23.44
C CYS A 33 -5.50 -10.28 23.99
N PRO A 34 -4.96 -9.18 24.56
CA PRO A 34 -5.77 -7.99 24.86
C PRO A 34 -6.45 -7.47 23.58
N PRO A 35 -7.58 -6.75 23.69
CA PRO A 35 -8.18 -6.09 22.54
C PRO A 35 -7.24 -5.05 21.92
N ASP A 36 -7.21 -5.01 20.59
CA ASP A 36 -6.53 -4.00 19.80
C ASP A 36 -7.25 -2.66 19.94
N PRO A 37 -6.57 -1.54 20.26
CA PRO A 37 -7.18 -0.21 20.22
C PRO A 37 -7.66 0.10 18.81
N GLY A 38 -8.92 0.52 18.64
CA GLY A 38 -9.50 0.75 17.32
C GLY A 38 -9.59 2.22 16.94
N LEU A 39 -9.55 2.49 15.63
CA LEU A 39 -9.96 3.77 15.08
C LEU A 39 -11.49 3.88 15.13
N ALA A 40 -12.01 4.55 16.16
CA ALA A 40 -13.45 4.68 16.37
C ALA A 40 -14.17 5.58 15.35
N ASN A 41 -13.41 6.32 14.54
CA ASN A 41 -13.95 7.21 13.52
C ASN A 41 -13.90 6.56 12.13
N TYR A 42 -14.81 6.97 11.24
CA TYR A 42 -14.79 6.51 9.85
C TYR A 42 -13.56 7.01 9.08
N THR A 43 -13.08 8.21 9.39
CA THR A 43 -11.93 8.81 8.71
C THR A 43 -10.88 9.26 9.71
N PHE A 44 -9.62 9.14 9.31
CA PHE A 44 -8.47 9.73 9.98
C PHE A 44 -7.55 10.39 8.93
N HIS A 45 -6.99 11.54 9.28
CA HIS A 45 -6.05 12.26 8.44
C HIS A 45 -4.89 12.76 9.27
N THR A 46 -3.67 12.62 8.75
CA THR A 46 -2.47 13.27 9.28
C THR A 46 -1.80 14.05 8.16
N ASP A 47 -1.52 15.32 8.41
CA ASP A 47 -0.63 16.17 7.63
C ASP A 47 0.67 16.35 8.42
N PHE A 48 1.74 15.68 7.97
CA PHE A 48 3.03 15.69 8.66
C PHE A 48 3.82 16.99 8.45
N THR A 49 3.30 17.96 7.70
CA THR A 49 3.91 19.28 7.56
C THR A 49 3.54 20.22 8.72
N THR A 50 2.61 19.81 9.58
CA THR A 50 2.03 20.65 10.66
C THR A 50 2.85 20.72 11.94
N GLY A 51 4.02 20.08 11.99
CA GLY A 51 4.91 20.05 13.16
C GLY A 51 4.64 18.84 14.07
N ASP A 52 5.11 18.93 15.32
CA ASP A 52 5.13 17.81 16.28
C ASP A 52 3.74 17.21 16.55
N SER A 53 2.67 18.02 16.49
CA SER A 53 1.29 17.55 16.68
C SER A 53 0.82 16.55 15.61
N ALA A 54 1.49 16.47 14.46
CA ALA A 54 1.18 15.46 13.44
C ALA A 54 1.40 14.03 13.95
N PHE A 55 2.20 13.85 15.00
CA PHE A 55 2.53 12.54 15.56
C PHE A 55 1.66 12.14 16.77
N ASP A 56 0.62 12.91 17.13
CA ASP A 56 -0.22 12.68 18.32
C ASP A 56 -0.93 11.31 18.34
N TYR A 57 -1.07 10.66 17.18
CA TYR A 57 -1.69 9.34 17.01
C TYR A 57 -0.71 8.29 16.49
N TRP A 58 0.59 8.57 16.59
CA TRP A 58 1.66 7.75 16.06
C TRP A 58 2.70 7.45 17.14
N ASN A 59 3.05 6.19 17.28
CA ASN A 59 4.13 5.73 18.13
C ASN A 59 5.39 5.48 17.30
N THR A 60 6.52 6.04 17.73
CA THR A 60 7.83 5.69 17.16
C THR A 60 8.28 4.33 17.70
N THR A 61 8.47 3.36 16.82
CA THR A 61 8.89 1.99 17.18
C THR A 61 10.39 1.78 17.04
N SER A 62 11.05 2.59 16.20
CA SER A 62 12.51 2.58 16.02
C SER A 62 12.98 3.96 15.56
N GLY A 63 14.19 4.34 15.96
CA GLY A 63 14.82 5.60 15.57
C GLY A 63 14.05 6.84 16.02
N SER A 64 14.08 7.88 15.18
CA SER A 64 13.35 9.14 15.38
C SER A 64 12.86 9.66 14.03
N VAL A 65 11.64 10.19 13.99
CA VAL A 65 11.04 10.80 12.80
C VAL A 65 10.59 12.20 13.16
N ASN A 66 10.96 13.18 12.34
CA ASN A 66 10.66 14.59 12.60
C ASN A 66 9.79 15.15 11.47
N SER A 67 8.93 16.11 11.82
CA SER A 67 8.19 16.90 10.85
C SER A 67 9.13 17.88 10.13
N THR A 68 8.92 18.04 8.84
CA THR A 68 9.62 18.99 7.96
C THR A 68 8.62 19.64 7.00
N GLN A 69 9.08 20.59 6.17
CA GLN A 69 8.24 21.17 5.11
C GLN A 69 7.80 20.16 4.05
N GLN A 70 8.46 18.99 3.96
CA GLN A 70 8.10 17.90 3.06
C GLN A 70 7.29 16.79 3.76
N GLY A 71 6.93 16.99 5.03
CA GLY A 71 6.29 16.00 5.88
C GLY A 71 7.26 15.29 6.83
N ALA A 72 6.90 14.08 7.25
CA ALA A 72 7.70 13.24 8.12
C ALA A 72 8.96 12.76 7.39
N ALA A 73 10.12 13.06 7.95
CA ALA A 73 11.42 12.64 7.40
C ALA A 73 11.95 11.42 8.14
N PHE A 74 12.09 10.32 7.42
CA PHE A 74 12.66 9.06 7.88
C PHE A 74 14.09 8.96 7.35
N VAL A 75 15.09 9.10 8.23
CA VAL A 75 16.50 9.31 7.82
C VAL A 75 17.41 8.19 8.28
N ILE A 76 18.13 7.57 7.35
CA ILE A 76 19.27 6.68 7.63
C ILE A 76 20.53 7.51 7.54
N ASN A 77 21.21 7.74 8.67
CA ASN A 77 22.49 8.45 8.73
C ASN A 77 23.69 7.50 8.78
N LYS A 78 23.47 6.25 9.20
CA LYS A 78 24.49 5.23 9.38
C LYS A 78 23.88 3.84 9.41
N GLN A 79 24.73 2.82 9.34
CA GLN A 79 24.35 1.42 9.50
C GLN A 79 23.54 1.19 10.78
N GLY A 80 22.47 0.39 10.66
CA GLY A 80 21.56 0.05 11.76
C GLY A 80 20.45 1.07 12.04
N ASP A 81 20.48 2.26 11.42
CA ASP A 81 19.34 3.18 11.49
C ASP A 81 18.14 2.58 10.74
N SER A 82 16.98 2.54 11.41
CA SER A 82 15.71 2.06 10.84
C SER A 82 14.49 2.84 11.36
N PRO A 83 14.44 4.19 11.20
CA PRO A 83 13.34 4.98 11.73
C PRO A 83 11.97 4.45 11.26
N THR A 84 11.09 4.20 12.22
CA THR A 84 9.77 3.62 11.98
C THR A 84 8.74 4.21 12.93
N ILE A 85 7.58 4.58 12.40
CA ILE A 85 6.39 4.95 13.18
C ILE A 85 5.25 3.99 12.87
N GLN A 86 4.31 3.86 13.81
CA GLN A 86 3.07 3.11 13.61
C GLN A 86 1.88 3.88 14.20
N THR A 87 0.68 3.66 13.68
CA THR A 87 -0.54 4.19 14.29
C THR A 87 -0.77 3.59 15.68
N ASP A 88 -1.35 4.38 16.58
CA ASP A 88 -1.72 3.95 17.94
C ASP A 88 -2.98 3.07 17.96
N PHE A 89 -3.67 3.05 16.84
CA PHE A 89 -4.90 2.33 16.62
C PHE A 89 -4.76 1.37 15.44
N TYR A 90 -5.63 0.39 15.44
CA TYR A 90 -5.90 -0.51 14.34
C TYR A 90 -7.11 0.01 13.56
N PHE A 91 -7.14 -0.25 12.27
CA PHE A 91 -8.33 -0.13 11.43
C PHE A 91 -8.65 -1.51 10.86
N PHE A 92 -9.90 -1.72 10.48
CA PHE A 92 -10.33 -3.04 10.03
C PHE A 92 -11.07 -2.93 8.71
N PHE A 93 -10.43 -3.44 7.65
CA PHE A 93 -10.74 -3.09 6.27
C PHE A 93 -10.74 -1.58 6.04
N GLY A 94 -10.69 -1.13 4.79
CA GLY A 94 -10.65 0.29 4.53
C GLY A 94 -9.98 0.69 3.25
N HIS A 95 -9.85 1.99 3.11
CA HIS A 95 -9.04 2.62 2.08
C HIS A 95 -7.99 3.50 2.76
N VAL A 96 -6.73 3.35 2.37
CA VAL A 96 -5.63 4.14 2.91
C VAL A 96 -4.86 4.78 1.77
N ASP A 97 -4.62 6.08 1.87
CA ASP A 97 -3.73 6.83 0.99
C ASP A 97 -2.51 7.29 1.78
N VAL A 98 -1.31 6.98 1.28
CA VAL A 98 -0.05 7.51 1.81
C VAL A 98 0.63 8.31 0.71
N ARG A 99 0.83 9.61 0.94
CA ARG A 99 1.58 10.48 0.04
C ARG A 99 3.06 10.43 0.41
N MET A 100 3.84 9.68 -0.35
CA MET A 100 5.23 9.34 -0.04
C MET A 100 6.17 9.66 -1.20
N LYS A 101 7.40 10.02 -0.88
CA LYS A 101 8.55 9.98 -1.79
C LYS A 101 9.57 8.99 -1.25
N VAL A 102 9.93 8.02 -2.09
CA VAL A 102 10.86 6.92 -1.76
C VAL A 102 12.27 7.48 -1.56
N ALA A 103 13.03 6.92 -0.62
CA ALA A 103 14.43 7.23 -0.47
C ALA A 103 15.25 6.64 -1.64
N SER A 104 16.05 7.47 -2.31
CA SER A 104 17.07 6.98 -3.24
C SER A 104 18.24 6.35 -2.49
N GLY A 105 18.92 5.39 -3.12
CA GLY A 105 20.17 4.80 -2.61
C GLY A 105 20.18 3.29 -2.80
N THR A 106 21.33 2.74 -3.17
CA THR A 106 21.48 1.29 -3.35
C THR A 106 21.13 0.56 -2.05
N GLY A 107 20.21 -0.40 -2.13
CA GLY A 107 19.82 -1.21 -0.99
C GLY A 107 18.94 -0.51 0.04
N ILE A 108 18.52 0.75 -0.17
CA ILE A 108 17.66 1.48 0.75
C ILE A 108 16.19 1.16 0.45
N ILE A 109 15.43 0.88 1.50
CA ILE A 109 14.04 0.46 1.40
C ILE A 109 13.15 1.47 2.13
N SER A 110 12.07 1.91 1.46
CA SER A 110 11.00 2.76 2.01
C SER A 110 9.71 1.95 2.06
N SER A 111 9.19 1.70 3.26
CA SER A 111 8.09 0.74 3.48
C SER A 111 6.81 1.43 3.95
N ILE A 112 5.69 1.01 3.37
CA ILE A 112 4.34 1.23 3.90
C ILE A 112 3.78 -0.16 4.20
N VAL A 113 3.50 -0.47 5.47
CA VAL A 113 3.10 -1.82 5.88
C VAL A 113 1.83 -1.76 6.71
N PHE A 114 0.82 -2.53 6.33
CA PHE A 114 -0.33 -2.80 7.18
C PHE A 114 -0.06 -4.12 7.87
N LEU A 115 -0.11 -4.15 9.19
CA LEU A 115 0.27 -5.33 9.96
C LEU A 115 -0.74 -5.61 11.06
N SER A 116 -1.24 -6.84 11.11
CA SER A 116 -2.08 -7.33 12.21
C SER A 116 -1.26 -8.01 13.30
N ASP A 117 -1.90 -8.24 14.45
CA ASP A 117 -1.32 -9.01 15.54
C ASP A 117 -1.18 -10.51 15.22
N ASP A 118 -1.91 -11.05 14.24
CA ASP A 118 -1.73 -12.41 13.73
C ASP A 118 -0.75 -12.52 12.56
N LEU A 119 -0.12 -11.41 12.16
CA LEU A 119 0.85 -11.31 11.07
C LEU A 119 0.23 -11.56 9.68
N ASP A 120 -1.04 -11.19 9.51
CA ASP A 120 -1.54 -10.75 8.22
C ASP A 120 -0.85 -9.41 7.87
N GLU A 121 -0.46 -9.25 6.60
CA GLU A 121 0.37 -8.17 6.12
C GLU A 121 -0.03 -7.73 4.70
N ILE A 122 -0.03 -6.42 4.45
CA ILE A 122 -0.18 -5.82 3.12
C ILE A 122 0.85 -4.69 3.02
N ASP A 123 1.66 -4.67 1.97
CA ASP A 123 2.76 -3.70 1.91
C ASP A 123 3.00 -3.08 0.52
N TRP A 124 3.71 -1.96 0.59
CA TRP A 124 4.48 -1.36 -0.50
C TRP A 124 5.95 -1.26 -0.08
N GLU A 125 6.85 -1.68 -0.96
CA GLU A 125 8.29 -1.55 -0.75
C GLU A 125 8.93 -0.76 -1.89
N GLY A 126 9.32 0.48 -1.59
CA GLY A 126 10.11 1.35 -2.46
C GLY A 126 11.58 1.02 -2.34
N ILE A 127 12.14 0.37 -3.36
CA ILE A 127 13.56 0.01 -3.42
C ILE A 127 14.33 1.16 -4.08
N GLY A 128 15.14 1.88 -3.30
CA GLY A 128 15.88 3.07 -3.72
C GLY A 128 16.87 2.83 -4.86
N THR A 129 17.23 1.58 -5.12
CA THR A 129 18.00 1.14 -6.29
C THR A 129 17.22 1.31 -7.60
N TYR A 130 15.89 1.20 -7.57
CA TYR A 130 15.03 1.11 -8.76
C TYR A 130 14.06 2.28 -8.87
N ASN A 131 14.49 3.37 -9.52
CA ASN A 131 13.68 4.58 -9.71
C ASN A 131 12.66 4.48 -10.87
N TYR A 132 12.03 3.32 -11.04
CA TYR A 132 11.05 3.06 -12.11
C TYR A 132 9.96 2.04 -11.71
N GLU A 133 9.98 1.54 -10.48
CA GLU A 133 9.02 0.57 -9.98
C GLU A 133 8.85 0.69 -8.47
N ILE A 134 7.82 0.05 -7.94
CA ILE A 134 7.65 -0.19 -6.52
C ILE A 134 7.18 -1.64 -6.36
N GLU A 135 7.55 -2.30 -5.27
CA GLU A 135 7.01 -3.63 -4.97
C GLU A 135 5.69 -3.53 -4.21
N THR A 136 4.80 -4.48 -4.48
CA THR A 136 3.62 -4.80 -3.66
C THR A 136 3.77 -6.22 -3.14
N ASN A 137 3.45 -6.45 -1.88
CA ASN A 137 3.46 -7.79 -1.30
C ASN A 137 2.32 -7.97 -0.28
N TYR A 138 2.16 -9.21 0.17
CA TYR A 138 1.21 -9.55 1.22
C TYR A 138 1.60 -10.84 1.95
N PHE A 139 1.30 -10.92 3.23
CA PHE A 139 1.41 -12.15 4.00
C PHE A 139 0.11 -12.45 4.73
N GLY A 140 -0.19 -13.74 4.88
CA GLY A 140 -1.31 -14.18 5.70
C GLY A 140 -0.76 -15.03 6.82
N LYS A 141 -1.00 -14.63 8.07
CA LYS A 141 -0.68 -15.40 9.28
C LYS A 141 0.80 -15.80 9.39
N ASP A 142 1.71 -14.91 9.00
CA ASP A 142 3.16 -15.18 8.89
C ASP A 142 3.51 -16.42 8.06
N ASN A 143 2.62 -16.83 7.16
CA ASN A 143 2.94 -17.92 6.26
C ASN A 143 4.02 -17.42 5.32
N THR A 144 5.26 -17.91 5.47
CA THR A 144 6.43 -17.56 4.64
C THR A 144 6.88 -18.72 3.73
N THR A 145 6.02 -19.72 3.54
CA THR A 145 6.32 -20.92 2.72
C THR A 145 6.54 -20.64 1.23
N SER A 146 6.15 -19.44 0.76
CA SER A 146 6.36 -18.99 -0.61
C SER A 146 6.60 -17.48 -0.65
N TYR A 147 7.64 -17.04 -1.37
CA TYR A 147 7.91 -15.61 -1.60
C TYR A 147 7.45 -15.14 -2.99
N ALA A 148 6.69 -15.95 -3.72
CA ALA A 148 6.21 -15.64 -5.08
C ALA A 148 5.02 -14.65 -5.11
N ARG A 149 4.85 -13.85 -4.06
CA ARG A 149 3.73 -12.91 -3.87
C ARG A 149 4.07 -11.48 -4.26
N ALA A 150 5.36 -11.16 -4.33
CA ALA A 150 5.83 -9.86 -4.78
C ALA A 150 5.40 -9.61 -6.23
N THR A 151 4.92 -8.39 -6.52
CA THR A 151 4.80 -7.89 -7.89
C THR A 151 5.36 -6.48 -7.97
N TYR A 152 5.92 -6.12 -9.12
CA TYR A 152 6.67 -4.87 -9.33
C TYR A 152 5.97 -3.98 -10.38
N PRO A 153 4.85 -3.33 -10.04
CA PRO A 153 4.24 -2.36 -10.94
C PRO A 153 5.17 -1.18 -11.25
N ASN A 154 5.10 -0.69 -12.48
CA ASN A 154 5.84 0.50 -12.89
C ASN A 154 5.27 1.77 -12.22
N VAL A 155 6.19 2.57 -11.70
CA VAL A 155 5.96 3.92 -11.16
C VAL A 155 7.05 4.81 -11.73
N THR A 156 6.68 5.94 -12.32
CA THR A 156 7.69 6.85 -12.89
C THR A 156 8.35 7.64 -11.77
N THR A 157 9.66 7.51 -11.62
CA THR A 157 10.48 8.34 -10.73
C THR A 157 10.04 8.40 -9.25
N PRO A 158 9.75 7.26 -8.57
CA PRO A 158 9.28 7.24 -7.19
C PRO A 158 10.27 7.82 -6.16
N CYS A 159 11.56 7.91 -6.50
CA CYS A 159 12.59 8.51 -5.65
C CYS A 159 12.68 10.04 -5.81
N ASP A 160 12.16 10.59 -6.92
CA ASP A 160 12.27 12.01 -7.24
C ASP A 160 11.00 12.79 -6.88
N GLU A 161 9.84 12.16 -7.03
CA GLU A 161 8.51 12.79 -6.87
C GLU A 161 7.68 12.13 -5.77
N PHE A 162 6.73 12.90 -5.22
CA PHE A 162 5.72 12.35 -4.33
C PHE A 162 4.60 11.69 -5.13
N HIS A 163 4.33 10.43 -4.80
CA HIS A 163 3.17 9.69 -5.30
C HIS A 163 2.19 9.42 -4.16
N ILE A 164 0.94 9.19 -4.52
CA ILE A 164 -0.07 8.65 -3.60
C ILE A 164 -0.13 7.15 -3.80
N TYR A 165 0.32 6.40 -2.80
CA TYR A 165 0.22 4.95 -2.75
C TYR A 165 -1.04 4.60 -1.97
N SER A 166 -1.99 3.96 -2.64
CA SER A 166 -3.27 3.62 -2.04
C SER A 166 -3.48 2.12 -1.95
N ILE A 167 -4.12 1.68 -0.87
CA ILE A 167 -4.66 0.33 -0.73
C ILE A 167 -6.15 0.45 -0.41
N ASP A 168 -6.99 -0.17 -1.24
CA ASP A 168 -8.38 -0.50 -0.89
C ASP A 168 -8.43 -1.96 -0.47
N TRP A 169 -8.80 -2.21 0.77
CA TRP A 169 -8.78 -3.51 1.42
C TRP A 169 -10.17 -3.84 1.93
N THR A 170 -10.77 -4.84 1.30
CA THR A 170 -12.09 -5.39 1.65
C THR A 170 -11.96 -6.88 1.99
N HIS A 171 -13.05 -7.49 2.47
CA HIS A 171 -13.08 -8.93 2.69
C HIS A 171 -13.08 -9.74 1.39
N GLU A 172 -13.36 -9.12 0.24
CA GLU A 172 -13.42 -9.76 -1.07
C GLU A 172 -12.09 -9.66 -1.83
N GLN A 173 -11.39 -8.53 -1.69
CA GLN A 173 -10.16 -8.25 -2.43
C GLN A 173 -9.31 -7.15 -1.79
N ILE A 174 -8.02 -7.15 -2.15
CA ILE A 174 -7.09 -6.05 -1.91
C ILE A 174 -6.70 -5.45 -3.25
N GLN A 175 -6.74 -4.13 -3.36
CA GLN A 175 -6.36 -3.39 -4.56
C GLN A 175 -5.31 -2.34 -4.22
N TRP A 176 -4.25 -2.33 -5.02
CA TRP A 176 -3.14 -1.38 -4.90
C TRP A 176 -3.22 -0.35 -6.02
N PHE A 177 -3.11 0.92 -5.68
CA PHE A 177 -3.14 2.03 -6.62
C PHE A 177 -1.92 2.94 -6.46
N VAL A 178 -1.49 3.56 -7.55
CA VAL A 178 -0.53 4.66 -7.52
C VAL A 178 -1.13 5.83 -8.28
N ASP A 179 -1.27 6.97 -7.61
CA ASP A 179 -1.89 8.19 -8.15
C ASP A 179 -3.31 7.96 -8.72
N GLY A 180 -4.04 7.03 -8.10
CA GLY A 180 -5.39 6.63 -8.53
C GLY A 180 -5.42 5.56 -9.62
N ASP A 181 -4.30 5.20 -10.23
CA ASP A 181 -4.22 4.12 -11.22
C ASP A 181 -4.11 2.76 -10.53
N LEU A 182 -5.05 1.85 -10.82
CA LEU A 182 -5.03 0.48 -10.31
C LEU A 182 -3.81 -0.28 -10.86
N LYS A 183 -2.96 -0.79 -9.96
CA LYS A 183 -1.75 -1.53 -10.29
C LYS A 183 -1.87 -3.03 -10.06
N ARG A 184 -2.60 -3.44 -9.02
CA ARG A 184 -2.77 -4.84 -8.63
C ARG A 184 -4.12 -5.07 -7.99
N THR A 185 -4.68 -6.25 -8.21
CA THR A 185 -5.80 -6.78 -7.43
C THR A 185 -5.42 -8.18 -6.95
N LEU A 186 -5.70 -8.48 -5.69
CA LEU A 186 -5.65 -9.81 -5.09
C LEU A 186 -7.06 -10.16 -4.65
N ALA A 187 -7.71 -11.11 -5.30
CA ALA A 187 -8.98 -11.63 -4.82
C ALA A 187 -8.77 -12.55 -3.60
N TYR A 188 -9.78 -12.66 -2.74
CA TYR A 188 -9.77 -13.55 -1.58
C TYR A 188 -9.40 -14.99 -1.96
N GLU A 189 -9.99 -15.53 -3.05
CA GLU A 189 -9.69 -16.88 -3.51
C GLU A 189 -8.25 -17.10 -3.97
N ASP A 190 -7.59 -16.08 -4.50
CA ASP A 190 -6.22 -16.18 -5.04
C ASP A 190 -5.18 -16.33 -3.91
N ALA A 191 -5.51 -15.87 -2.70
CA ALA A 191 -4.69 -16.01 -1.52
C ALA A 191 -4.91 -17.35 -0.79
N LEU A 192 -4.67 -18.46 -1.51
CA LEU A 192 -4.83 -19.83 -1.03
C LEU A 192 -6.27 -20.14 -0.58
N ASN A 193 -7.25 -19.80 -1.43
CA ASN A 193 -8.68 -19.88 -1.10
C ASN A 193 -9.02 -19.14 0.21
N GLY A 194 -8.40 -17.98 0.43
CA GLY A 194 -8.60 -17.15 1.61
C GLY A 194 -7.73 -17.45 2.82
N GLN A 195 -7.03 -18.57 2.85
CA GLN A 195 -6.23 -18.96 4.03
C GLN A 195 -5.06 -18.00 4.30
N ASN A 196 -4.50 -17.42 3.23
CA ASN A 196 -3.43 -16.43 3.32
C ASN A 196 -3.93 -15.02 2.97
N PHE A 197 -5.26 -14.80 2.89
CA PHE A 197 -5.78 -13.48 2.61
C PHE A 197 -5.72 -12.62 3.87
N PRO A 198 -5.07 -11.44 3.83
CA PRO A 198 -5.04 -10.50 4.94
C PRO A 198 -6.45 -10.04 5.33
N GLN A 199 -6.87 -10.33 6.56
CA GLN A 199 -8.29 -10.25 6.92
C GLN A 199 -8.54 -9.93 8.39
N THR A 200 -7.55 -9.43 9.11
CA THR A 200 -7.64 -9.10 10.55
C THR A 200 -7.21 -7.65 10.78
N PRO A 201 -7.68 -6.96 11.84
CA PRO A 201 -7.39 -5.54 12.06
C PRO A 201 -5.88 -5.25 12.00
N MET A 202 -5.52 -4.12 11.39
CA MET A 202 -4.11 -3.77 11.15
C MET A 202 -3.78 -2.38 11.66
N VAL A 203 -2.55 -2.21 12.16
CA VAL A 203 -1.91 -0.90 12.26
C VAL A 203 -1.31 -0.52 10.92
N LEU A 204 -1.13 0.78 10.68
CA LEU A 204 -0.29 1.29 9.60
C LEU A 204 1.10 1.58 10.16
N ARG A 205 2.13 0.98 9.55
CA ARG A 205 3.55 1.24 9.83
C ARG A 205 4.20 1.92 8.64
N LEU A 206 5.02 2.92 8.92
CA LEU A 206 5.79 3.68 7.94
C LEU A 206 7.25 3.69 8.39
N GLY A 207 8.18 3.35 7.50
CA GLY A 207 9.58 3.32 7.89
C GLY A 207 10.56 3.19 6.74
N ILE A 208 11.82 3.43 7.06
CA ILE A 208 12.95 3.28 6.14
C ILE A 208 13.98 2.33 6.77
N TRP A 209 14.64 1.51 5.95
CA TRP A 209 15.71 0.61 6.41
C TRP A 209 16.68 0.26 5.27
N ALA A 210 17.83 -0.32 5.62
CA ALA A 210 18.83 -0.76 4.64
C ALA A 210 18.70 -2.28 4.41
N GLY A 211 17.96 -2.67 3.37
CA GLY A 211 17.91 -4.07 2.91
C GLY A 211 19.25 -4.55 2.34
N GLY A 212 20.04 -3.62 1.80
CA GLY A 212 21.41 -3.83 1.37
C GLY A 212 22.46 -3.80 2.49
N ASP A 213 22.07 -3.81 3.77
CA ASP A 213 23.04 -3.84 4.87
C ASP A 213 24.01 -5.04 4.69
N PRO A 214 25.35 -4.85 4.79
CA PRO A 214 26.32 -5.94 4.63
C PRO A 214 26.15 -7.09 5.63
N SER A 215 25.41 -6.86 6.73
CA SER A 215 25.05 -7.88 7.73
C SER A 215 23.72 -8.59 7.45
N ALA A 216 22.95 -8.15 6.44
CA ALA A 216 21.72 -8.81 6.02
C ALA A 216 22.01 -10.12 5.27
N GLY A 217 20.97 -10.94 5.10
CA GLY A 217 21.08 -12.17 4.31
C GLY A 217 21.33 -11.86 2.83
N GLU A 218 22.13 -12.69 2.15
CA GLU A 218 22.49 -12.50 0.73
C GLU A 218 21.26 -12.29 -0.17
N GLY A 219 20.18 -13.05 0.04
CA GLY A 219 18.94 -12.89 -0.71
C GLY A 219 18.22 -11.56 -0.46
N THR A 220 18.32 -11.00 0.74
CA THR A 220 17.77 -9.67 1.07
C THR A 220 18.59 -8.57 0.40
N VAL A 221 19.92 -8.69 0.41
CA VAL A 221 20.81 -7.73 -0.28
C VAL A 221 20.59 -7.77 -1.79
N GLU A 222 20.44 -8.96 -2.37
CA GLU A 222 20.12 -9.15 -3.79
C GLU A 222 18.77 -8.53 -4.14
N TRP A 223 17.73 -8.82 -3.34
CA TRP A 223 16.39 -8.25 -3.50
C TRP A 223 16.40 -6.71 -3.43
N ALA A 224 17.14 -6.14 -2.48
CA ALA A 224 17.28 -4.70 -2.32
C ALA A 224 18.10 -4.04 -3.46
N GLY A 225 18.66 -4.84 -4.36
CA GLY A 225 19.38 -4.39 -5.55
C GLY A 225 20.86 -4.10 -5.34
N GLY A 226 21.43 -4.52 -4.21
CA GLY A 226 22.86 -4.41 -3.91
C GLY A 226 23.15 -3.97 -2.48
N GLU A 227 24.43 -4.02 -2.12
CA GLU A 227 24.93 -3.59 -0.82
C GLU A 227 24.82 -2.06 -0.66
N THR A 228 24.36 -1.61 0.50
CA THR A 228 24.23 -0.19 0.85
C THR A 228 25.59 0.42 1.18
N ASP A 229 25.95 1.49 0.48
CA ASP A 229 27.11 2.31 0.85
C ASP A 229 26.69 3.41 1.83
N PHE A 230 26.88 3.18 3.13
CA PHE A 230 26.55 4.18 4.15
C PHE A 230 27.40 5.46 4.10
N SER A 231 28.44 5.54 3.26
CA SER A 231 29.15 6.80 3.01
C SER A 231 28.37 7.78 2.13
N ASP A 232 27.35 7.30 1.40
CA ASP A 232 26.39 8.12 0.64
C ASP A 232 25.25 8.66 1.51
N ALA A 233 25.21 8.31 2.80
CA ALA A 233 24.23 8.84 3.74
C ALA A 233 24.34 10.39 3.86
N PRO A 234 23.24 11.10 4.15
CA PRO A 234 21.95 10.56 4.58
C PRO A 234 21.05 10.08 3.42
N PHE A 235 20.32 9.00 3.68
CA PHE A 235 19.18 8.57 2.85
C PHE A 235 17.90 8.99 3.53
N THR A 236 16.92 9.50 2.78
CA THR A 236 15.68 10.02 3.39
C THR A 236 14.44 9.67 2.59
N MET A 237 13.52 8.98 3.25
CA MET A 237 12.14 8.80 2.82
C MET A 237 11.32 9.94 3.41
N TYR A 238 10.37 10.46 2.63
CA TYR A 238 9.44 11.48 3.08
C TYR A 238 8.01 10.98 2.97
N VAL A 239 7.20 11.21 4.01
CA VAL A 239 5.74 11.04 3.96
C VAL A 239 5.09 12.37 4.27
N GLU A 240 4.38 12.93 3.29
CA GLU A 240 3.70 14.22 3.42
C GLU A 240 2.42 14.08 4.24
N SER A 241 1.59 13.09 3.91
CA SER A 241 0.29 12.92 4.54
C SER A 241 -0.21 11.47 4.48
N VAL A 242 -1.11 11.14 5.40
CA VAL A 242 -1.84 9.87 5.45
C VAL A 242 -3.34 10.16 5.55
N ASN A 243 -4.14 9.45 4.74
CA ASN A 243 -5.60 9.36 4.91
C ASN A 243 -5.98 7.90 5.14
N ILE A 244 -6.83 7.64 6.14
CA ILE A 244 -7.38 6.31 6.42
C ILE A 244 -8.89 6.44 6.46
N THR A 245 -9.58 5.59 5.70
CA THR A 245 -11.01 5.34 5.81
C THR A 245 -11.19 3.95 6.44
N ASN A 246 -11.66 3.90 7.68
CA ASN A 246 -11.92 2.65 8.38
C ASN A 246 -13.34 2.15 8.06
N TYR A 247 -13.46 1.02 7.37
CA TYR A 247 -14.77 0.48 6.98
C TYR A 247 -15.55 -0.11 8.16
N TYR A 248 -14.88 -0.42 9.27
CA TYR A 248 -15.53 -0.92 10.47
C TYR A 248 -15.08 -0.17 11.74
N PRO A 249 -15.48 1.10 11.94
CA PRO A 249 -15.09 1.89 13.10
C PRO A 249 -15.48 1.23 14.44
N ALA A 250 -14.54 1.12 15.35
CA ALA A 250 -14.71 0.53 16.68
C ALA A 250 -13.73 1.16 17.67
N GLU A 251 -14.08 1.19 18.97
CA GLU A 251 -13.12 1.61 20.00
C GLU A 251 -12.02 0.57 20.21
N SER A 252 -12.30 -0.69 19.88
CA SER A 252 -11.37 -1.81 19.93
C SER A 252 -11.84 -3.01 19.13
N TYR A 253 -10.90 -3.89 18.79
CA TYR A 253 -11.14 -5.18 18.15
C TYR A 253 -10.62 -6.30 19.04
N THR A 254 -11.37 -7.39 19.16
CA THR A 254 -10.97 -8.58 19.92
C THR A 254 -11.06 -9.80 19.02
N TYR A 255 -10.01 -10.62 18.99
CA TYR A 255 -10.06 -11.94 18.37
C TYR A 255 -10.95 -12.85 19.23
N GLY A 256 -12.11 -13.23 18.69
CA GLY A 256 -13.09 -14.06 19.40
C GLY A 256 -12.68 -15.53 19.52
N ASP A 257 -11.72 -15.96 18.70
CA ASP A 257 -11.10 -17.29 18.72
C ASP A 257 -9.67 -17.21 18.16
N THR A 258 -9.01 -18.36 17.98
CA THR A 258 -7.63 -18.46 17.49
C THR A 258 -7.55 -18.79 15.98
N THR A 259 -8.63 -18.57 15.22
CA THR A 259 -8.65 -18.93 13.78
C THR A 259 -7.97 -17.91 12.89
N GLY A 260 -7.89 -16.65 13.34
CA GLY A 260 -7.46 -15.52 12.50
C GLY A 260 -8.38 -15.26 11.31
N ALA A 261 -9.63 -15.71 11.37
CA ALA A 261 -10.64 -15.39 10.37
C ALA A 261 -11.25 -14.01 10.67
N TYR A 262 -11.55 -13.20 9.64
CA TYR A 262 -12.22 -11.91 9.85
C TYR A 262 -13.55 -12.05 10.60
N ALA A 263 -14.22 -13.19 10.45
CA ALA A 263 -15.50 -13.48 11.09
C ALA A 263 -15.37 -13.68 12.61
N SER A 264 -14.17 -13.94 13.15
CA SER A 264 -13.95 -14.05 14.59
C SER A 264 -13.73 -12.69 15.27
N ILE A 265 -13.55 -11.62 14.49
CA ILE A 265 -13.26 -10.29 15.03
C ILE A 265 -14.51 -9.68 15.67
N VAL A 266 -14.45 -9.48 16.98
CA VAL A 266 -15.48 -8.82 17.78
C VAL A 266 -15.11 -7.34 17.93
N LYS A 267 -15.98 -6.47 17.43
CA LYS A 267 -15.85 -5.01 17.54
C LYS A 267 -16.56 -4.50 18.79
N SER A 268 -15.92 -3.60 19.54
CA SER A 268 -16.63 -2.83 20.57
C SER A 268 -17.42 -1.67 19.94
N ASN A 269 -18.53 -1.27 20.58
CA ASN A 269 -19.42 -0.24 20.04
C ASN A 269 -18.72 1.12 19.94
N SER A 270 -18.40 1.57 18.73
CA SER A 270 -18.20 2.99 18.45
C SER A 270 -19.58 3.65 18.41
N SER A 271 -19.81 4.63 19.28
CA SER A 271 -21.03 5.45 19.22
C SER A 271 -20.90 6.48 18.10
N SER A 272 -21.28 6.14 16.86
CA SER A 272 -21.88 7.12 15.91
C SER A 272 -22.54 6.45 14.68
N THR A 273 -23.87 6.34 14.79
CA THR A 273 -24.90 6.41 13.75
C THR A 273 -24.54 6.08 12.28
N SER A 274 -24.90 4.87 11.84
CA SER A 274 -25.63 4.65 10.57
C SER A 274 -26.37 3.31 10.63
N ASN A 275 -27.68 3.36 10.41
CA ASN A 275 -28.61 2.24 10.42
C ASN A 275 -28.26 1.18 9.37
N SER A 276 -28.08 -0.07 9.81
CA SER A 276 -28.75 -1.23 9.21
C SER A 276 -28.61 -2.42 10.15
N SER A 277 -29.67 -2.66 10.92
CA SER A 277 -29.83 -3.84 11.77
C SER A 277 -30.12 -5.06 10.88
N GLU A 278 -29.13 -5.91 10.63
CA GLU A 278 -29.40 -7.29 10.22
C GLU A 278 -29.40 -8.18 11.46
N THR A 279 -30.56 -8.29 12.07
CA THR A 279 -30.83 -9.35 13.06
C THR A 279 -31.31 -10.58 12.30
N ALA A 280 -30.41 -11.54 12.08
CA ALA A 280 -30.78 -12.89 11.68
C ALA A 280 -31.55 -13.56 12.82
N SER A 281 -32.88 -13.64 12.68
CA SER A 281 -33.70 -14.54 13.47
C SER A 281 -34.57 -15.39 12.54
N THR A 282 -34.26 -16.67 12.55
CA THR A 282 -35.02 -17.76 11.94
C THR A 282 -36.43 -17.82 12.53
N LYS A 283 -37.46 -17.89 11.67
CA LYS A 283 -38.70 -18.64 11.97
C LYS A 283 -39.54 -18.95 10.72
N LYS A 284 -40.15 -20.13 10.82
CA LYS A 284 -40.94 -20.89 9.85
C LYS A 284 -42.20 -20.16 9.33
N ASN A 285 -42.44 -20.40 8.04
CA ASN A 285 -43.70 -20.69 7.34
C ASN A 285 -45.03 -20.44 8.07
N GLY A 286 -45.87 -19.58 7.48
CA GLY A 286 -47.28 -19.39 7.83
C GLY A 286 -47.99 -18.45 6.85
N THR A 287 -48.68 -19.04 5.88
CA THR A 287 -49.53 -18.41 4.86
C THR A 287 -50.72 -17.68 5.48
N THR A 288 -51.06 -16.44 5.05
CA THR A 288 -52.41 -16.06 4.55
C THR A 288 -52.53 -14.57 4.16
N THR A 289 -53.02 -14.38 2.94
CA THR A 289 -53.98 -13.38 2.40
C THR A 289 -53.74 -11.87 2.51
N LEU A 290 -53.60 -11.33 1.30
CA LEU A 290 -53.85 -9.98 0.78
C LEU A 290 -55.07 -9.25 1.38
N ASP A 291 -54.87 -7.97 1.69
CA ASP A 291 -55.90 -6.94 1.61
C ASP A 291 -55.35 -5.68 0.93
N THR A 292 -56.21 -5.09 0.10
CA THR A 292 -55.92 -4.03 -0.87
C THR A 292 -56.54 -2.71 -0.40
N ASN A 293 -55.80 -1.60 -0.47
CA ASN A 293 -56.28 -0.23 -0.76
C ASN A 293 -55.09 0.74 -0.66
N SER A 294 -54.55 1.26 -1.75
CA SER A 294 -55.00 2.37 -2.62
C SER A 294 -54.72 3.78 -2.09
N ALA A 295 -53.88 4.46 -2.89
CA ALA A 295 -53.72 5.91 -3.10
C ALA A 295 -53.12 6.73 -1.93
N SER A 296 -52.17 7.65 -2.11
CA SER A 296 -51.96 8.57 -3.23
C SER A 296 -50.53 9.16 -3.14
N TYR A 297 -49.80 9.26 -4.26
CA TYR A 297 -48.66 10.17 -4.37
C TYR A 297 -48.89 11.07 -5.59
N THR A 298 -49.18 12.34 -5.30
CA THR A 298 -49.22 13.44 -6.26
C THR A 298 -47.80 13.78 -6.71
N GLY A 299 -47.57 13.71 -8.02
CA GLY A 299 -46.34 14.15 -8.65
C GLY A 299 -46.20 15.67 -8.72
N SER A 300 -44.96 16.12 -8.82
CA SER A 300 -44.62 17.43 -9.39
C SER A 300 -43.32 17.25 -10.18
N ASN A 301 -43.48 17.13 -11.49
CA ASN A 301 -42.41 17.24 -12.48
C ASN A 301 -42.07 18.73 -12.64
N THR A 302 -40.79 19.07 -12.50
CA THR A 302 -40.22 20.27 -13.09
C THR A 302 -38.94 19.91 -13.82
N SER A 303 -39.07 19.91 -15.14
CA SER A 303 -38.05 19.85 -16.17
C SER A 303 -37.24 21.14 -16.24
N SER A 304 -35.92 21.04 -16.40
CA SER A 304 -35.10 22.12 -16.98
C SER A 304 -34.00 21.54 -17.90
N SER A 305 -34.36 21.58 -19.18
CA SER A 305 -33.58 21.69 -20.41
C SER A 305 -32.06 21.90 -20.33
N ALA A 306 -31.36 21.03 -21.06
CA ALA A 306 -30.04 21.25 -21.64
C ALA A 306 -30.09 22.36 -22.71
N ALA A 307 -29.07 23.22 -22.73
CA ALA A 307 -28.82 24.19 -23.79
C ALA A 307 -27.42 23.95 -24.38
N SER A 308 -27.42 23.52 -25.64
CA SER A 308 -26.26 23.51 -26.52
C SER A 308 -26.03 24.93 -27.06
N ALA A 309 -24.78 25.40 -27.06
CA ALA A 309 -24.38 26.60 -27.79
C ALA A 309 -23.17 26.28 -28.67
N ASN A 310 -23.41 26.42 -29.97
CA ASN A 310 -22.47 26.32 -31.07
C ASN A 310 -21.94 27.73 -31.37
N SER A 311 -20.63 27.94 -31.48
CA SER A 311 -20.10 29.12 -32.20
C SER A 311 -18.67 28.93 -32.70
N SER A 312 -18.60 28.82 -34.03
CA SER A 312 -17.67 29.48 -34.96
C SER A 312 -16.16 29.33 -34.80
N VAL A 313 -15.64 28.53 -35.74
CA VAL A 313 -14.32 28.56 -36.36
C VAL A 313 -13.91 29.98 -36.79
N ALA A 314 -12.71 30.39 -36.39
CA ALA A 314 -11.96 31.49 -37.01
C ALA A 314 -10.64 30.94 -37.56
N THR A 315 -10.44 31.16 -38.85
CA THR A 315 -9.30 30.75 -39.67
C THR A 315 -8.15 31.74 -39.50
N SER A 316 -6.94 31.26 -39.24
CA SER A 316 -5.71 32.04 -39.43
C SER A 316 -4.69 31.22 -40.21
N THR A 317 -4.54 31.58 -41.49
CA THR A 317 -3.48 31.14 -42.40
C THR A 317 -2.27 32.06 -42.31
N ALA A 318 -1.08 31.49 -42.09
CA ALA A 318 0.25 31.90 -42.58
C ALA A 318 1.29 31.09 -41.78
N GLY A 319 2.34 30.48 -42.31
CA GLY A 319 2.86 30.34 -43.67
C GLY A 319 4.02 29.36 -43.57
N SER A 320 4.15 28.47 -44.55
CA SER A 320 5.27 27.53 -44.66
C SER A 320 6.56 28.27 -44.98
N VAL A 321 7.67 27.90 -44.33
CA VAL A 321 9.00 28.04 -44.90
C VAL A 321 9.71 26.70 -44.76
N VAL A 322 9.86 26.05 -45.91
CA VAL A 322 10.70 24.89 -46.16
C VAL A 322 12.11 25.42 -46.41
N ALA A 323 13.10 24.93 -45.66
CA ALA A 323 14.49 24.99 -46.06
C ALA A 323 15.08 23.59 -45.85
N GLY A 324 15.16 22.84 -46.95
CA GLY A 324 15.93 21.60 -47.00
C GLY A 324 17.42 21.91 -47.09
N LEU A 325 18.22 21.08 -46.45
CA LEU A 325 19.60 20.83 -46.85
C LEU A 325 19.87 19.33 -46.78
N THR A 326 20.49 18.88 -47.85
CA THR A 326 20.71 17.51 -48.30
C THR A 326 21.96 16.86 -47.70
N MET A 327 21.83 15.55 -47.43
CA MET A 327 22.80 14.43 -47.54
C MET A 327 24.29 14.64 -47.20
N SER A 328 24.87 13.78 -46.34
CA SER A 328 25.43 12.46 -46.75
C SER A 328 26.07 11.69 -45.57
N PRO A 329 26.30 10.36 -45.71
CA PRO A 329 26.48 9.43 -44.60
C PRO A 329 27.95 9.13 -44.26
N VAL A 330 28.22 8.69 -43.03
CA VAL A 330 29.51 8.07 -42.66
C VAL A 330 29.30 6.70 -42.01
N ALA A 331 29.73 5.70 -42.78
CA ALA A 331 30.35 4.43 -42.42
C ALA A 331 29.79 3.61 -41.25
N VAL A 332 29.09 2.54 -41.64
CA VAL A 332 29.03 1.25 -40.92
C VAL A 332 30.43 0.61 -40.96
N MET A 333 30.99 0.27 -39.79
CA MET A 333 32.01 -0.77 -39.69
C MET A 333 31.42 -1.93 -38.89
N SER A 334 31.09 -3.01 -39.60
CA SER A 334 30.95 -4.34 -39.04
C SER A 334 32.34 -4.88 -38.68
N ALA A 335 32.51 -5.38 -37.46
CA ALA A 335 33.54 -6.34 -37.14
C ALA A 335 32.85 -7.63 -36.67
N ALA A 336 32.95 -8.66 -37.50
CA ALA A 336 32.56 -10.02 -37.19
C ALA A 336 33.76 -10.76 -36.58
N VAL A 337 33.49 -11.44 -35.46
CA VAL A 337 33.95 -12.78 -35.05
C VAL A 337 35.47 -13.06 -35.07
N LEU A 338 36.01 -13.36 -33.88
CA LEU A 338 36.85 -14.53 -33.69
C LEU A 338 36.72 -15.11 -32.28
N TYR A 339 36.12 -16.30 -32.20
CA TYR A 339 36.29 -17.25 -31.11
C TYR A 339 37.74 -17.76 -31.13
N LEU A 340 38.44 -17.79 -29.99
CA LEU A 340 39.39 -18.86 -29.71
C LEU A 340 39.61 -19.04 -28.21
N PHE A 341 39.54 -20.31 -27.82
CA PHE A 341 39.85 -20.93 -26.54
C PHE A 341 41.14 -20.43 -25.88
N MET A 342 41.10 -20.13 -24.58
CA MET A 342 41.71 -20.87 -23.46
C MET A 342 41.19 -20.30 -22.14
#